data_AF-A0A833LY41-F1
#
_entry.id   AF-A0A833LY41-F1
#
_cell.length_a   1.000
_cell.length_b   1.000
_cell.length_c   1.000
_cell.angle_alpha   90.00
_cell.angle_beta   90.00
_cell.angle_gamma   90.00
#
_symmetry.space_group_name_H-M   'P 1'
#
loop_
_entity.id
_entity.type
_entity.pdbx_description
1 polymer ?
#
loop_
_entity_poly.entity_id
_entity_poly.type
_entity_poly.pdbx_seq_one_letter_code
_entity_poly.pdbx_strand_id
1 'polypeptide(L)'
;MEPKQTAPTLHFTEEMKGAVTSISAEQDGVDYVRSYETGKRQDTSLMFHVTIHVADPHRLRTDSATPATLDGWIQSPLFGERCPIHDASFQLFVPVSAYHHEMRYRIVFADSSERLHTLIGYKTIRPGSVLRIWPDTTTLYTRVYSGALRDWPSDSEEARFAGILHIGLFDFMKQMTTLKTTPRSFAAIKDFFYVFARMLMRTYVFPRKG
;
A
#
# COMPACT_ATOMS: atom_id res chain seq x y z
N MET A 1 -34.17 -6.73 22.92
CA MET A 1 -33.20 -5.95 22.13
C MET A 1 -32.24 -6.95 21.51
N GLU A 2 -32.32 -7.17 20.19
CA GLU A 2 -31.34 -7.98 19.49
C GLU A 2 -29.96 -7.32 19.62
N PRO A 3 -28.88 -8.07 19.93
CA PRO A 3 -27.55 -7.51 19.91
C PRO A 3 -27.25 -7.04 18.48
N LYS A 4 -27.00 -5.74 18.32
CA LYS A 4 -26.56 -5.15 17.05
C LYS A 4 -25.24 -5.85 16.68
N GLN A 5 -25.29 -6.78 15.72
CA GLN A 5 -24.13 -7.57 15.35
C GLN A 5 -23.06 -6.63 14.80
N THR A 6 -22.01 -6.39 15.57
CA THR A 6 -20.87 -5.57 15.15
C THR A 6 -20.26 -6.19 13.90
N ALA A 7 -20.15 -5.42 12.82
CA ALA A 7 -19.53 -5.89 11.59
C ALA A 7 -18.09 -6.36 11.88
N PRO A 8 -17.65 -7.47 11.28
CA PRO A 8 -16.30 -7.99 11.52
C PRO A 8 -15.25 -7.04 10.95
N THR A 9 -14.14 -6.86 11.64
CA THR A 9 -12.95 -6.22 11.09
C THR A 9 -11.97 -7.30 10.66
N LEU A 10 -11.44 -7.19 9.44
CA LEU A 10 -10.41 -8.08 8.91
C LEU A 10 -9.04 -7.45 9.08
N HIS A 11 -8.08 -8.24 9.52
CA HIS A 11 -6.73 -7.78 9.80
C HIS A 11 -5.70 -8.74 9.21
N PHE A 12 -4.62 -8.18 8.66
CA PHE A 12 -3.45 -8.92 8.20
C PHE A 12 -2.21 -8.05 8.30
N THR A 13 -1.06 -8.69 8.42
CA THR A 13 0.24 -8.01 8.52
C THR A 13 0.89 -7.96 7.15
N GLU A 14 1.53 -6.84 6.82
CA GLU A 14 2.34 -6.65 5.62
C GLU A 14 3.73 -6.09 5.98
N GLU A 15 4.77 -6.73 5.43
CA GLU A 15 6.12 -6.17 5.36
C GLU A 15 6.49 -5.90 3.91
N MET A 16 6.99 -4.71 3.63
CA MET A 16 7.60 -4.37 2.35
C MET A 16 8.99 -3.79 2.58
N LYS A 17 9.96 -4.18 1.74
CA LYS A 17 11.38 -3.82 1.84
C LYS A 17 11.87 -3.34 0.47
N GLY A 18 12.72 -2.33 0.46
CA GLY A 18 13.36 -1.87 -0.76
C GLY A 18 14.35 -0.76 -0.48
N ALA A 19 14.47 0.16 -1.42
CA ALA A 19 15.38 1.28 -1.31
C ALA A 19 14.79 2.54 -1.95
N VAL A 20 15.16 3.69 -1.38
CA VAL A 20 14.79 5.01 -1.88
C VAL A 20 16.03 5.89 -1.96
N THR A 21 16.05 6.86 -2.86
CA THR A 21 17.11 7.86 -2.96
C THR A 21 16.50 9.25 -2.83
N SER A 22 17.32 10.22 -2.41
CA SER A 22 16.96 11.63 -2.54
C SER A 22 16.67 11.96 -4.01
N ILE A 23 15.65 12.78 -4.25
CA ILE A 23 15.30 13.32 -5.57
C ILE A 23 15.22 14.84 -5.51
N SER A 24 15.58 15.50 -6.60
CA SER A 24 15.31 16.91 -6.88
C SER A 24 13.97 17.03 -7.61
N ALA A 25 13.31 18.19 -7.48
CA ALA A 25 12.13 18.53 -8.27
C ALA A 25 12.55 18.78 -9.73
N GLU A 26 12.83 17.71 -10.47
CA GLU A 26 13.10 17.79 -11.90
C GLU A 26 11.80 17.52 -12.66
N GLN A 27 11.52 18.46 -13.56
CA GLN A 27 10.37 18.52 -14.45
C GLN A 27 10.43 17.33 -15.42
N ASP A 28 9.91 16.18 -15.00
CA ASP A 28 9.27 15.13 -15.83
C ASP A 28 9.14 13.84 -15.00
N GLY A 29 8.21 13.83 -14.05
CA GLY A 29 7.87 12.63 -13.27
C GLY A 29 9.05 12.06 -12.46
N VAL A 30 8.81 10.90 -11.83
CA VAL A 30 9.83 10.22 -11.01
C VAL A 30 10.17 8.88 -11.66
N ASP A 31 11.44 8.68 -12.01
CA ASP A 31 11.94 7.37 -12.44
C ASP A 31 12.22 6.48 -11.23
N TYR A 32 11.18 5.77 -10.78
CA TYR A 32 11.25 4.90 -9.61
C TYR A 32 12.29 3.77 -9.74
N VAL A 33 12.51 3.23 -10.94
CA VAL A 33 13.47 2.14 -11.14
C VAL A 33 14.88 2.66 -10.95
N ARG A 34 15.21 3.80 -11.57
CA ARG A 34 16.49 4.47 -11.36
C ARG A 34 16.68 4.89 -9.90
N SER A 35 15.63 5.40 -9.26
CA SER A 35 15.67 5.78 -7.85
C SER A 35 15.94 4.57 -6.93
N TYR A 36 15.28 3.43 -7.19
CA TYR A 36 15.52 2.19 -6.45
C TYR A 36 16.95 1.66 -6.60
N GLU A 37 17.47 1.58 -7.84
CA GLU A 37 18.84 1.11 -8.09
C GLU A 37 19.90 2.08 -7.55
N THR A 38 19.59 3.38 -7.49
CA THR A 38 20.46 4.37 -6.85
C THR A 38 20.45 4.22 -5.34
N GLY A 39 19.26 4.09 -4.73
CA GLY A 39 19.15 3.90 -3.29
C GLY A 39 19.83 2.61 -2.81
N LYS A 40 19.76 1.53 -3.60
CA LYS A 40 20.53 0.30 -3.32
C LYS A 40 22.04 0.51 -3.30
N ARG A 41 22.57 1.33 -4.23
CA ARG A 41 24.00 1.65 -4.27
C ARG A 41 24.44 2.60 -3.16
N GLN A 42 23.50 3.33 -2.57
CA GLN A 42 23.72 4.26 -1.46
C GLN A 42 23.40 3.65 -0.09
N ASP A 43 23.02 2.38 -0.03
CA ASP A 43 22.56 1.69 1.18
C ASP A 43 21.39 2.37 1.91
N THR A 44 20.57 3.13 1.17
CA THR A 44 19.39 3.84 1.69
C THR A 44 18.15 2.97 1.64
N SER A 45 18.22 1.84 2.36
CA SER A 45 17.11 0.90 2.50
C SER A 45 15.87 1.56 3.13
N LEU A 46 14.69 1.09 2.77
CA LEU A 46 13.43 1.50 3.39
C LEU A 46 12.54 0.27 3.56
N MET A 47 11.97 0.13 4.73
CA MET A 47 11.04 -0.94 5.05
C MET A 47 9.90 -0.41 5.92
N PHE A 48 8.71 -0.97 5.75
CA PHE A 48 7.68 -0.89 6.77
C PHE A 48 7.22 -2.28 7.18
N HIS A 49 6.73 -2.35 8.42
CA HIS A 49 5.96 -3.46 8.96
C HIS A 49 4.65 -2.88 9.48
N VAL A 50 3.54 -3.31 8.89
CA VAL A 50 2.21 -2.76 9.19
C VAL A 50 1.19 -3.85 9.42
N THR A 51 0.21 -3.57 10.27
CA THR A 51 -1.04 -4.33 10.33
C THR A 51 -2.13 -3.49 9.70
N ILE A 52 -2.79 -4.02 8.67
CA ILE A 52 -3.89 -3.36 7.96
C ILE A 52 -5.21 -3.82 8.57
N HIS A 53 -6.14 -2.87 8.73
CA HIS A 53 -7.46 -3.08 9.34
C HIS A 53 -8.55 -2.67 8.36
N VAL A 54 -9.26 -3.66 7.84
CA VAL A 54 -10.39 -3.48 6.94
C VAL A 54 -11.67 -3.59 7.74
N ALA A 55 -12.28 -2.46 8.04
CA ALA A 55 -13.59 -2.40 8.69
C ALA A 55 -14.67 -2.89 7.75
N ASP A 56 -15.51 -3.83 8.22
CA ASP A 56 -16.62 -4.41 7.47
C ASP A 56 -16.24 -4.82 6.02
N PRO A 57 -15.49 -5.92 5.83
CA PRO A 57 -15.07 -6.40 4.52
C PRO A 57 -16.22 -6.66 3.54
N HIS A 58 -17.46 -6.78 4.03
CA HIS A 58 -18.63 -6.92 3.15
C HIS A 58 -18.85 -5.66 2.31
N ARG A 59 -18.48 -4.46 2.81
CA ARG A 59 -18.59 -3.19 2.06
C ARG A 59 -17.71 -3.15 0.82
N LEU A 60 -16.62 -3.92 0.78
CA LEU A 60 -15.76 -4.01 -0.41
C LEU A 60 -16.51 -4.55 -1.64
N ARG A 61 -17.65 -5.24 -1.46
CA ARG A 61 -18.49 -5.71 -2.57
C ARG A 61 -19.17 -4.56 -3.33
N THR A 62 -19.48 -3.47 -2.62
CA THR A 62 -20.19 -2.31 -3.17
C THR A 62 -19.28 -1.10 -3.36
N ASP A 63 -18.30 -0.91 -2.47
CA ASP A 63 -17.31 0.16 -2.51
C ASP A 63 -15.91 -0.44 -2.40
N SER A 64 -15.30 -0.70 -3.55
CA SER A 64 -13.97 -1.31 -3.65
C SER A 64 -12.84 -0.38 -3.19
N ALA A 65 -13.10 0.92 -3.02
CA ALA A 65 -12.15 1.91 -2.56
C ALA A 65 -12.32 2.26 -1.07
N THR A 66 -13.13 1.47 -0.33
CA THR A 66 -13.35 1.63 1.11
C THR A 66 -12.01 1.81 1.83
N PRO A 67 -11.78 2.94 2.52
CA PRO A 67 -10.57 3.16 3.28
C PRO A 67 -10.41 2.16 4.41
N ALA A 68 -9.21 1.60 4.51
CA ALA A 68 -8.71 0.82 5.62
C ALA A 68 -7.70 1.67 6.42
N THR A 69 -7.52 1.36 7.70
CA THR A 69 -6.46 1.96 8.51
C THR A 69 -5.28 1.00 8.61
N LEU A 70 -4.13 1.52 9.00
CA LEU A 70 -2.96 0.71 9.30
C LEU A 70 -2.18 1.29 10.47
N ASP A 71 -1.54 0.43 11.24
CA ASP A 71 -0.58 0.79 12.28
C ASP A 71 0.69 -0.06 12.14
N GLY A 72 1.77 0.37 12.77
CA GLY A 72 3.06 -0.28 12.65
C GLY A 72 4.21 0.70 12.71
N TRP A 73 5.27 0.40 11.97
CA TRP A 73 6.51 1.18 12.00
C TRP A 73 7.27 1.13 10.67
N ILE A 74 8.12 2.13 10.48
CA ILE A 74 9.05 2.27 9.36
C ILE A 74 10.49 2.15 9.86
N GLN A 75 11.35 1.55 9.05
CA GLN A 75 12.79 1.44 9.29
C GLN A 75 13.57 1.90 8.06
N SER A 76 14.54 2.78 8.28
CA SER A 76 15.48 3.23 7.25
C SER A 76 16.68 3.93 7.88
N PRO A 77 17.91 3.76 7.37
CA PRO A 77 19.04 4.61 7.78
C PRO A 77 18.81 6.11 7.53
N LEU A 78 17.84 6.48 6.68
CA LEU A 78 17.48 7.88 6.43
C LEU A 78 16.64 8.51 7.56
N PHE A 79 15.91 7.69 8.33
CA PHE A 79 14.89 8.18 9.28
C PHE A 79 15.10 7.64 10.70
N GLY A 80 15.48 6.37 10.84
CA GLY A 80 15.68 5.70 12.13
C GLY A 80 15.34 4.21 12.06
N GLU A 81 15.60 3.50 13.16
CA GLU A 81 15.43 2.05 13.23
C GLU A 81 13.97 1.60 13.30
N ARG A 82 13.14 2.23 14.15
CA ARG A 82 11.74 1.80 14.34
C ARG A 82 10.83 3.01 14.55
N CYS A 83 10.68 3.78 13.47
CA CYS A 83 9.89 5.00 13.40
C CYS A 83 8.39 4.67 13.50
N PRO A 84 7.68 5.07 14.56
CA PRO A 84 6.27 4.73 14.73
C PRO A 84 5.38 5.45 13.72
N ILE A 85 4.32 4.76 13.27
CA ILE A 85 3.26 5.35 12.45
C ILE A 85 2.31 6.13 13.37
N HIS A 86 2.02 7.39 13.00
CA HIS A 86 1.12 8.28 13.73
C HIS A 86 -0.29 8.30 13.13
N ASP A 87 -0.38 8.27 11.80
CA ASP A 87 -1.63 8.31 11.07
C ASP A 87 -1.43 7.67 9.71
N ALA A 88 -2.35 6.81 9.29
CA ALA A 88 -2.21 6.14 8.01
C ALA A 88 -3.52 5.61 7.45
N SER A 89 -3.56 5.56 6.12
CA SER A 89 -4.70 5.05 5.36
C SER A 89 -4.22 4.15 4.23
N PHE A 90 -4.98 3.10 3.98
CA PHE A 90 -4.82 2.19 2.86
C PHE A 90 -6.13 2.11 2.06
N GLN A 91 -6.03 2.15 0.73
CA GLN A 91 -7.18 1.99 -0.16
C GLN A 91 -6.84 0.95 -1.22
N LEU A 92 -7.70 -0.05 -1.40
CA LEU A 92 -7.39 -1.19 -2.26
C LEU A 92 -7.54 -0.89 -3.75
N PHE A 93 -8.68 -0.32 -4.17
CA PHE A 93 -9.01 -0.22 -5.60
C PHE A 93 -9.46 1.19 -5.97
N VAL A 94 -8.53 2.13 -5.88
CA VAL A 94 -8.78 3.52 -6.30
C VAL A 94 -8.77 3.60 -7.82
N PRO A 95 -9.86 4.00 -8.49
CA PRO A 95 -9.89 4.09 -9.95
C PRO A 95 -9.06 5.29 -10.43
N VAL A 96 -8.09 5.03 -11.29
CA VAL A 96 -7.34 6.05 -12.04
C VAL A 96 -7.93 6.23 -13.44
N SER A 97 -8.40 5.13 -14.04
CA SER A 97 -9.19 5.13 -15.28
C SER A 97 -10.16 3.95 -15.27
N ALA A 98 -10.92 3.75 -16.35
CA ALA A 98 -11.86 2.63 -16.47
C ALA A 98 -11.21 1.25 -16.24
N TYR A 99 -9.91 1.12 -16.52
CA TYR A 99 -9.17 -0.14 -16.46
C TYR A 99 -7.92 -0.09 -15.58
N HIS A 100 -7.50 1.09 -15.14
CA HIS A 100 -6.35 1.28 -14.27
C HIS A 100 -6.82 1.61 -12.85
N HIS A 101 -6.37 0.81 -11.88
CA HIS A 101 -6.63 1.04 -10.47
C HIS A 101 -5.33 1.04 -9.69
N GLU A 102 -5.34 1.71 -8.55
CA GLU A 102 -4.23 1.76 -7.63
C GLU A 102 -4.62 1.19 -6.26
N MET A 103 -3.69 0.44 -5.67
CA MET A 103 -3.70 0.21 -4.22
C MET A 103 -2.84 1.31 -3.58
N ARG A 104 -3.43 2.21 -2.81
CA ARG A 104 -2.79 3.43 -2.28
C ARG A 104 -2.49 3.32 -0.79
N TYR A 105 -1.32 3.78 -0.39
CA TYR A 105 -0.82 3.87 0.97
C TYR A 105 -0.46 5.33 1.25
N ARG A 106 -0.94 5.86 2.36
CA ARG A 106 -0.47 7.12 2.95
C ARG A 106 -0.13 6.84 4.40
N ILE A 107 1.12 7.06 4.78
CA ILE A 107 1.64 6.73 6.10
C ILE A 107 2.41 7.92 6.65
N VAL A 108 1.90 8.55 7.70
CA VAL A 108 2.59 9.57 8.48
C VAL A 108 3.36 8.89 9.60
N PHE A 109 4.66 9.19 9.70
CA PHE A 109 5.56 8.62 10.71
C PHE A 109 6.53 9.69 11.22
N ALA A 110 7.05 9.49 12.43
CA ALA A 110 8.08 10.34 13.02
C ALA A 110 9.46 9.70 12.86
N ASP A 111 10.44 10.46 12.41
CA ASP A 111 11.84 10.03 12.42
C ASP A 111 12.45 10.03 13.83
N SER A 112 13.70 9.61 13.96
CA SER A 112 14.42 9.57 15.24
C SER A 112 14.62 10.95 15.91
N SER A 113 14.34 12.04 15.20
CA SER A 113 14.37 13.42 15.69
C SER A 113 12.96 14.01 15.89
N GLU A 114 11.93 13.16 15.94
CA GLU A 114 10.51 13.54 16.09
C GLU A 114 9.97 14.43 14.95
N ARG A 115 10.64 14.43 13.78
CA ARG A 115 10.13 15.14 12.60
C ARG A 115 9.18 14.23 11.85
N LEU A 116 8.03 14.79 11.50
CA LEU A 116 7.01 14.07 10.72
C LEU A 116 7.40 14.00 9.25
N HIS A 117 7.16 12.84 8.67
CA HIS A 117 7.28 12.57 7.24
C HIS A 117 6.04 11.81 6.79
N THR A 118 5.74 11.89 5.49
CA THR A 118 4.66 11.11 4.88
C THR A 118 5.18 10.24 3.76
N LEU A 119 5.04 8.92 3.92
CA LEU A 119 5.23 7.95 2.85
C LEU A 119 3.93 7.82 2.05
N ILE A 120 4.03 8.08 0.75
CA ILE A 120 2.99 7.85 -0.23
C ILE A 120 3.44 6.69 -1.12
N GLY A 121 2.66 5.61 -1.12
CA GLY A 121 2.94 4.41 -1.89
C GLY A 121 1.77 4.02 -2.77
N TYR A 122 2.01 3.56 -3.99
CA TYR A 122 0.96 2.92 -4.78
C TYR A 122 1.44 1.70 -5.55
N LYS A 123 0.55 0.70 -5.65
CA LYS A 123 0.69 -0.46 -6.54
C LYS A 123 -0.22 -0.24 -7.74
N THR A 124 0.26 -0.46 -8.95
CA THR A 124 -0.53 -0.27 -10.19
C THR A 124 -1.19 -1.59 -10.61
N ILE A 125 -2.50 -1.56 -10.85
CA ILE A 125 -3.28 -2.69 -11.36
C ILE A 125 -3.88 -2.25 -12.70
N ARG A 126 -3.32 -2.73 -13.81
CA ARG A 126 -3.73 -2.34 -15.17
C ARG A 126 -3.70 -3.53 -16.13
N PRO A 127 -4.46 -3.48 -17.25
CA PRO A 127 -4.52 -4.59 -18.18
C PRO A 127 -3.15 -4.95 -18.73
N GLY A 128 -2.93 -6.25 -18.93
CA GLY A 128 -1.69 -6.79 -19.46
C GLY A 128 -1.69 -8.31 -19.35
N SER A 129 -0.56 -8.93 -19.65
CA SER A 129 -0.38 -10.36 -19.46
C SER A 129 -0.75 -10.78 -18.03
N VAL A 130 -1.42 -11.92 -17.86
CA VAL A 130 -1.70 -12.53 -16.55
C VAL A 130 -0.43 -12.76 -15.73
N LEU A 131 0.72 -12.90 -16.39
CA LEU A 131 2.03 -12.98 -15.73
C LEU A 131 2.41 -11.68 -15.00
N ARG A 132 1.78 -10.55 -15.32
CA ARG A 132 1.99 -9.26 -14.64
C ARG A 132 1.21 -9.12 -13.33
N ILE A 133 0.23 -9.98 -13.04
CA ILE A 133 -0.53 -9.95 -11.77
C ILE A 133 0.43 -9.94 -10.57
N TRP A 134 1.46 -10.79 -10.64
CA TRP A 134 2.42 -10.95 -9.57
C TRP A 134 3.28 -9.70 -9.33
N PRO A 135 4.06 -9.19 -10.30
CA PRO A 135 4.85 -7.97 -10.09
C PRO A 135 3.97 -6.75 -9.76
N ASP A 136 2.76 -6.66 -10.34
CA ASP A 136 1.84 -5.55 -10.08
C ASP A 136 1.28 -5.56 -8.64
N THR A 137 1.15 -6.73 -8.02
CA THR A 137 0.68 -6.86 -6.60
C THR A 137 1.82 -6.81 -5.58
N THR A 138 3.07 -6.97 -6.03
CA THR A 138 4.25 -7.02 -5.16
C THR A 138 5.17 -5.81 -5.24
N THR A 139 4.93 -4.88 -6.16
CA THR A 139 5.74 -3.66 -6.34
C THR A 139 5.00 -2.43 -5.84
N LEU A 140 5.60 -1.71 -4.88
CA LEU A 140 5.10 -0.46 -4.35
C LEU A 140 5.99 0.70 -4.78
N TYR A 141 5.48 1.53 -5.69
CA TYR A 141 6.11 2.79 -6.07
C TYR A 141 5.95 3.79 -4.94
N THR A 142 7.07 4.30 -4.43
CA THR A 142 7.08 5.00 -3.15
C THR A 142 7.75 6.35 -3.27
N ARG A 143 7.11 7.35 -2.64
CA ARG A 143 7.63 8.69 -2.41
C ARG A 143 7.55 9.01 -0.93
N VAL A 144 8.52 9.77 -0.42
CA VAL A 144 8.48 10.29 0.95
C VAL A 144 8.56 11.81 0.92
N TYR A 145 7.60 12.43 1.60
CA TYR A 145 7.42 13.87 1.72
C TYR A 145 7.80 14.31 3.13
N SER A 146 8.28 15.56 3.27
CA SER A 146 8.45 16.17 4.58
C SER A 146 7.10 16.62 5.15
N GLY A 147 6.90 16.46 6.45
CA GLY A 147 5.67 16.84 7.13
C GLY A 147 4.58 15.76 7.09
N ALA A 148 3.46 16.08 7.75
CA ALA A 148 2.29 15.21 7.83
C ALA A 148 1.23 15.66 6.81
N LEU A 149 1.12 14.91 5.72
CA LEU A 149 0.10 15.15 4.71
C LEU A 149 -1.22 14.52 5.16
N ARG A 150 -2.27 15.32 5.10
CA ARG A 150 -3.64 14.87 5.43
C ARG A 150 -4.23 13.99 4.34
N ASP A 151 -3.95 14.34 3.09
CA ASP A 151 -4.56 13.74 1.89
C ASP A 151 -3.48 13.26 0.91
N TRP A 152 -3.91 12.75 -0.24
CA TRP A 152 -3.00 12.41 -1.33
C TRP A 152 -2.32 13.70 -1.85
N PRO A 153 -1.00 13.69 -2.12
CA PRO A 153 -0.26 14.91 -2.49
C PRO A 153 -0.82 15.52 -3.78
N SER A 154 -0.93 16.84 -3.80
CA SER A 154 -1.16 17.64 -5.01
C SER A 154 0.14 17.82 -5.80
N ASP A 155 0.03 18.31 -7.04
CA ASP A 155 1.18 18.56 -7.92
C ASP A 155 2.18 19.59 -7.35
N SER A 156 1.75 20.41 -6.39
CA SER A 156 2.58 21.40 -5.71
C SER A 156 3.44 20.82 -4.58
N GLU A 157 3.16 19.61 -4.11
CA GLU A 157 3.94 18.98 -3.06
C GLU A 157 5.11 18.19 -3.63
N GLU A 158 6.30 18.48 -3.12
CA GLU A 158 7.54 17.90 -3.60
C GLU A 158 7.98 16.75 -2.69
N ALA A 159 8.09 15.55 -3.27
CA ALA A 159 8.69 14.43 -2.59
C ALA A 159 10.20 14.65 -2.43
N ARG A 160 10.74 14.32 -1.26
CA ARG A 160 12.18 14.37 -0.96
C ARG A 160 12.90 13.12 -1.40
N PHE A 161 12.23 11.98 -1.29
CA PHE A 161 12.77 10.68 -1.63
C PHE A 161 11.81 9.92 -2.53
N ALA A 162 12.37 9.07 -3.38
CA ALA A 162 11.59 8.12 -4.15
C ALA A 162 12.33 6.80 -4.34
N GLY A 163 11.56 5.76 -4.64
CA GLY A 163 12.09 4.43 -4.96
C GLY A 163 10.99 3.37 -4.98
N ILE A 164 11.40 2.13 -4.80
CA ILE A 164 10.50 0.98 -4.88
C ILE A 164 10.67 0.15 -3.61
N LEU A 165 9.55 -0.29 -3.04
CA LEU A 165 9.52 -1.38 -2.09
C LEU A 165 8.88 -2.62 -2.73
N HIS A 166 9.38 -3.78 -2.35
CA HIS A 166 8.85 -5.07 -2.74
C HIS A 166 8.40 -5.85 -1.52
N ILE A 167 7.41 -6.70 -1.73
CA ILE A 167 7.11 -7.81 -0.83
C ILE A 167 7.72 -9.08 -1.41
N GLY A 168 8.46 -9.83 -0.58
CA GLY A 168 8.98 -11.14 -0.98
C GLY A 168 7.86 -12.12 -1.30
N LEU A 169 8.03 -12.97 -2.31
CA LEU A 169 6.99 -13.92 -2.77
C LEU A 169 6.52 -14.89 -1.69
N PHE A 170 7.45 -15.43 -0.91
CA PHE A 170 7.11 -16.29 0.23
C PHE A 170 6.46 -15.51 1.37
N ASP A 171 6.83 -14.24 1.54
CA ASP A 171 6.24 -13.37 2.55
C ASP A 171 4.80 -13.01 2.21
N PHE A 172 4.46 -12.71 0.94
CA PHE A 172 3.07 -12.50 0.52
C PHE A 172 2.19 -13.73 0.78
N MET A 173 2.66 -14.93 0.41
CA MET A 173 1.90 -16.16 0.68
C MET A 173 1.74 -16.42 2.18
N LYS A 174 2.79 -16.18 2.98
CA LYS A 174 2.73 -16.28 4.44
C LYS A 174 1.78 -15.23 5.03
N GLN A 175 1.78 -14.01 4.51
CA GLN A 175 0.87 -12.94 4.96
C GLN A 175 -0.59 -13.27 4.68
N MET A 176 -0.91 -13.93 3.57
CA MET A 176 -2.27 -14.45 3.35
C MET A 176 -2.72 -15.46 4.42
N THR A 177 -1.80 -16.09 5.16
CA THR A 177 -2.15 -16.94 6.32
C THR A 177 -2.39 -16.15 7.62
N THR A 178 -1.99 -14.87 7.67
CA THR A 178 -2.18 -13.99 8.84
C THR A 178 -3.56 -13.36 8.90
N LEU A 179 -4.36 -13.53 7.84
CA LEU A 179 -5.74 -13.05 7.73
C LEU A 179 -6.60 -13.56 8.89
N LYS A 180 -6.99 -12.63 9.76
CA LYS A 180 -7.86 -12.86 10.91
C LYS A 180 -9.02 -11.88 10.88
N THR A 181 -10.09 -12.24 11.56
CA THR A 181 -11.27 -11.39 11.70
C THR A 181 -11.68 -11.29 13.15
N THR A 182 -12.16 -10.12 13.55
CA THR A 182 -12.65 -9.84 14.89
C THR A 182 -14.07 -9.25 14.80
N PRO A 183 -15.12 -9.96 15.26
CA PRO A 183 -15.11 -11.38 15.65
C PRO A 183 -14.79 -12.31 14.47
N ARG A 184 -14.42 -13.56 14.78
CA ARG A 184 -14.05 -14.55 13.75
C ARG A 184 -15.20 -14.78 12.76
N SER A 185 -14.94 -14.51 11.49
CA SER A 185 -15.88 -14.62 10.38
C SER A 185 -15.17 -15.13 9.13
N PHE A 186 -15.45 -16.38 8.75
CA PHE A 186 -14.98 -16.94 7.47
C PHE A 186 -15.66 -16.28 6.27
N ALA A 187 -16.90 -15.80 6.43
CA ALA A 187 -17.61 -15.09 5.38
C ALA A 187 -16.90 -13.78 5.01
N ALA A 188 -16.43 -13.01 6.00
CA ALA A 188 -15.68 -11.77 5.77
C ALA A 188 -14.35 -12.02 5.06
N ILE A 189 -13.62 -13.09 5.43
CA ILE A 189 -12.38 -13.51 4.73
C ILE A 189 -12.69 -13.88 3.28
N LYS A 190 -13.72 -14.71 3.05
CA LYS A 190 -14.15 -15.11 1.70
C LYS A 190 -14.55 -13.89 0.85
N ASP A 191 -15.25 -12.94 1.44
CA ASP A 191 -15.71 -11.74 0.74
C ASP A 191 -14.57 -10.85 0.30
N PHE A 192 -13.58 -10.64 1.17
CA PHE A 192 -12.33 -9.96 0.83
C PHE A 192 -11.63 -10.63 -0.36
N PHE A 193 -11.38 -11.94 -0.28
CA PHE A 193 -10.73 -12.69 -1.37
C PHE A 193 -11.55 -12.69 -2.65
N TYR A 194 -12.87 -12.79 -2.56
CA TYR A 194 -13.75 -12.74 -3.72
C TYR A 194 -13.63 -11.41 -4.45
N VAL A 195 -13.68 -10.28 -3.72
CA VAL A 195 -13.52 -8.94 -4.32
C VAL A 195 -12.14 -8.80 -4.95
N PHE A 196 -11.10 -9.21 -4.22
CA PHE A 196 -9.71 -9.14 -4.69
C PHE A 196 -9.49 -9.97 -5.96
N ALA A 197 -9.89 -11.24 -5.96
CA ALA A 197 -9.74 -12.14 -7.11
C ALA A 197 -10.59 -11.68 -8.31
N ARG A 198 -11.84 -11.25 -8.07
CA ARG A 198 -12.71 -10.71 -9.13
C ARG A 198 -12.09 -9.49 -9.80
N MET A 199 -11.44 -8.62 -9.02
CA MET A 199 -10.76 -7.45 -9.54
C MET A 199 -9.58 -7.81 -10.44
N LEU A 200 -8.71 -8.70 -9.99
CA LEU A 200 -7.59 -9.18 -10.81
C LEU A 200 -8.08 -9.88 -12.08
N MET A 201 -9.09 -10.74 -11.99
CA MET A 201 -9.68 -11.39 -13.17
C MET A 201 -10.24 -10.37 -14.17
N ARG A 202 -10.94 -9.33 -13.68
CA ARG A 202 -11.49 -8.27 -14.54
C ARG A 202 -10.40 -7.46 -15.23
N THR A 203 -9.26 -7.22 -14.56
CA THR A 203 -8.17 -6.42 -15.14
C THR A 203 -7.33 -7.21 -16.13
N TYR A 204 -6.97 -8.47 -15.81
CA TYR A 204 -5.96 -9.22 -16.58
C TYR A 204 -6.53 -10.31 -17.49
N VAL A 205 -7.70 -10.89 -17.17
CA VAL A 205 -8.27 -12.02 -17.93
C VAL A 205 -9.45 -11.59 -18.80
N PHE A 206 -10.30 -10.72 -18.26
CA PHE A 206 -11.43 -10.16 -18.99
C PHE A 206 -11.31 -8.64 -19.14
N PRO A 207 -10.19 -8.12 -19.69
CA PRO A 207 -10.11 -6.71 -19.99
C PRO A 207 -11.25 -6.40 -20.96
N ARG A 208 -12.27 -5.67 -20.49
CA ARG A 208 -13.32 -5.16 -21.38
C ARG A 208 -12.58 -4.28 -22.39
N LYS A 209 -12.67 -4.63 -23.68
CA LYS A 209 -12.22 -3.74 -24.74
C LYS A 209 -13.02 -2.45 -24.58
N GLY A 210 -12.32 -1.33 -24.42
CA GLY A 210 -12.92 -0.01 -24.65
C GLY A 210 -13.38 0.12 -26.09
#